data_AF-J9EV71-F1
#
_entry.id   AF-J9EV71-F1
#
_cell.length_a   1.000
_cell.length_b   1.000
_cell.length_c   1.000
_cell.angle_alpha   90.00
_cell.angle_beta   90.00
_cell.angle_gamma   90.00
#
_symmetry.space_group_name_H-M   'P 1'
#
loop_
_entity.id
_entity.type
_entity.pdbx_description
1 polymer ?
#
loop_
_entity_poly.entity_id
_entity_poly.type
_entity_poly.pdbx_seq_one_letter_code
_entity_poly.pdbx_strand_id
1 'polypeptide(L)'
;CIFPERFCLEPRGRCGELVSDTYLEIDRNTGKLGLIRNNEKPILIHDAEVKVIHGIVGIIKLVSGNALIVITKANLKGVLTGHEIWTITETEIIAYEKTTLHLTEKQIWYNRHFTDMIQLVLSTGGFYFSRTFDLSHSAQWLAENATPLFKRLPMMGRSDERFVWNRYLSAPLTSIPELFRYVLPIIHGFFDISRCIVNGHIFQLCLISRRSIYRAGTRFYMRGVSAIGHSANYVETEQLVEYDKDSDPKQRCLTSFVQIRGSIPLFWSQRPNTSLAT
;
A
#
# COMPACT_ATOMS: atom_id res chain seq x y z
N CYS A 1 16.81 7.56 8.59
CA CYS A 1 17.87 8.59 8.51
C CYS A 1 18.13 8.96 7.06
N ILE A 2 18.22 10.25 6.77
CA ILE A 2 18.42 10.81 5.44
C ILE A 2 19.78 11.52 5.45
N PHE A 3 20.75 10.95 4.73
CA PHE A 3 22.05 11.56 4.47
C PHE A 3 22.07 12.15 3.06
N PRO A 4 23.03 13.04 2.73
CA PRO A 4 23.22 13.52 1.37
C PRO A 4 23.36 12.40 0.33
N GLU A 5 24.16 11.36 0.64
CA GLU A 5 24.53 10.29 -0.30
C GLU A 5 23.67 9.03 -0.19
N ARG A 6 22.92 8.85 0.91
CA ARG A 6 22.17 7.62 1.18
C ARG A 6 20.95 7.82 2.06
N PHE A 7 19.97 6.93 1.93
CA PHE A 7 18.95 6.70 2.93
C PHE A 7 19.29 5.45 3.75
N CYS A 8 19.06 5.53 5.06
CA CYS A 8 19.16 4.37 5.95
C CYS A 8 17.83 4.20 6.69
N LEU A 9 17.18 3.06 6.49
CA LEU A 9 15.86 2.74 7.04
C LEU A 9 16.01 1.58 8.04
N GLU A 10 15.80 1.89 9.32
CA GLU A 10 15.84 0.92 10.40
C GLU A 10 14.42 0.46 10.76
N PRO A 11 14.14 -0.85 10.78
CA PRO A 11 12.89 -1.37 11.33
C PRO A 11 12.79 -1.06 12.84
N ARG A 12 11.71 -0.40 13.24
CA ARG A 12 11.40 -0.11 14.65
C ARG A 12 10.09 -0.75 15.07
N GLY A 13 10.04 -1.22 16.31
CA GLY A 13 8.84 -1.74 16.94
C GLY A 13 7.89 -0.63 17.38
N ARG A 14 6.83 -1.01 18.09
CA ARG A 14 5.77 -0.06 18.49
C ARG A 14 6.25 0.96 19.51
N CYS A 15 7.20 0.58 20.36
CA CYS A 15 7.76 1.45 21.40
C CYS A 15 9.04 2.15 20.93
N GLY A 16 9.39 2.05 19.63
CA GLY A 16 10.59 2.66 19.05
C GLY A 16 11.87 1.82 19.23
N GLU A 17 11.75 0.62 19.79
CA GLU A 17 12.84 -0.35 19.94
C GLU A 17 13.32 -0.85 18.57
N LEU A 18 14.61 -1.16 18.46
CA LEU A 18 15.15 -1.84 17.28
C LEU A 18 14.62 -3.27 17.25
N VAL A 19 13.98 -3.65 16.15
CA VAL A 19 13.46 -5.02 15.93
C VAL A 19 14.29 -5.81 14.94
N SER A 20 15.45 -5.28 14.55
CA SER A 20 16.34 -5.84 13.55
C SER A 20 17.77 -5.37 13.81
N ASP A 21 18.72 -6.28 13.63
CA ASP A 21 20.17 -5.98 13.60
C ASP A 21 20.63 -5.46 12.23
N THR A 22 19.74 -5.51 11.23
CA THR A 22 19.97 -5.01 9.88
C THR A 22 19.08 -3.81 9.56
N TYR A 23 19.57 -2.95 8.67
CA TYR A 23 18.85 -1.81 8.11
C TYR A 23 18.94 -1.80 6.59
N LEU A 24 17.94 -1.21 5.93
CA LEU A 24 17.95 -1.00 4.48
C LEU A 24 18.75 0.27 4.16
N GLU A 25 19.80 0.12 3.37
CA GLU A 25 20.56 1.21 2.76
C GLU A 25 20.12 1.42 1.32
N ILE A 26 19.87 2.67 0.96
CA ILE A 26 19.59 3.08 -0.41
C ILE A 26 20.62 4.13 -0.78
N ASP A 27 21.50 3.82 -1.72
CA ASP A 27 22.45 4.78 -2.27
C ASP A 27 21.72 5.77 -3.20
N ARG A 28 21.84 7.06 -2.94
CA ARG A 28 21.08 8.11 -3.65
C ARG A 28 21.65 8.38 -5.05
N ASN A 29 22.95 8.17 -5.25
CA ASN A 29 23.61 8.45 -6.52
C ASN A 29 23.41 7.32 -7.53
N THR A 30 23.55 6.08 -7.06
CA THR A 30 23.49 4.87 -7.90
C THR A 30 22.11 4.21 -7.89
N GLY A 31 21.30 4.48 -6.87
CA GLY A 31 20.03 3.78 -6.65
C GLY A 31 20.19 2.37 -6.11
N LYS A 32 21.40 1.93 -5.78
CA LYS A 32 21.67 0.59 -5.27
C LYS A 32 21.00 0.38 -3.91
N LEU A 33 20.31 -0.74 -3.78
CA LEU A 33 19.66 -1.18 -2.55
C LEU A 33 20.55 -2.23 -1.87
N GLY A 34 20.68 -2.14 -0.56
CA GLY A 34 21.47 -3.10 0.23
C GLY A 34 20.91 -3.30 1.62
N LEU A 35 21.06 -4.52 2.14
CA LEU A 35 20.77 -4.83 3.53
C LEU A 35 22.10 -4.83 4.30
N ILE A 36 22.24 -3.93 5.27
CA ILE A 36 23.50 -3.73 6.00
C ILE A 36 23.29 -4.09 7.47
N ARG A 37 24.25 -4.77 8.08
CA ARG A 37 24.25 -5.05 9.53
C ARG A 37 24.72 -3.84 10.30
N ASN A 38 23.98 -3.47 11.34
CA ASN A 38 24.27 -2.29 12.16
C ASN A 38 25.65 -2.41 12.85
N ASN A 39 26.06 -3.63 13.22
CA ASN A 39 27.37 -3.90 13.82
C ASN A 39 28.55 -3.69 12.85
N GLU A 40 28.33 -3.89 11.54
CA GLU A 40 29.38 -3.72 10.52
C GLU A 40 29.52 -2.26 10.10
N LYS A 41 28.40 -1.54 10.00
CA LYS A 41 28.36 -0.13 9.60
C LYS A 41 27.29 0.62 10.41
N PRO A 42 27.64 1.12 11.61
CA PRO A 42 26.69 1.83 12.45
C PRO A 42 26.16 3.11 11.77
N ILE A 43 24.89 3.44 12.03
CA ILE A 43 24.30 4.69 11.56
C ILE A 43 24.70 5.82 12.50
N LEU A 44 25.63 6.68 12.05
CA LEU A 44 26.04 7.88 12.77
C LEU A 44 25.02 9.01 12.51
N ILE A 45 24.23 9.34 13.53
CA ILE A 45 23.07 10.23 13.39
C ILE A 45 23.46 11.72 13.26
N HIS A 46 24.67 12.11 13.65
CA HIS A 46 25.10 13.51 13.77
C HIS A 46 24.89 14.36 12.51
N ASP A 47 25.01 13.76 11.31
CA ASP A 47 24.87 14.45 10.02
C ASP A 47 23.60 14.05 9.25
N ALA A 48 22.65 13.40 9.92
CA ALA A 48 21.46 12.84 9.29
C ALA A 48 20.20 13.55 9.74
N GLU A 49 19.32 13.86 8.79
CA GLU A 49 17.93 14.15 9.13
C GLU A 49 17.23 12.84 9.54
N VAL A 50 16.62 12.83 10.72
CA VAL A 50 15.90 11.66 11.24
C VAL A 50 14.41 11.87 11.06
N LYS A 51 13.77 10.93 10.34
CA LYS A 51 12.31 10.88 10.19
C LYS A 51 11.79 9.54 10.68
N VAL A 52 10.72 9.60 11.45
CA VAL A 52 9.90 8.43 11.80
C VAL A 52 8.83 8.28 10.72
N ILE A 53 8.71 7.07 10.17
CA ILE A 53 7.74 6.75 9.13
C ILE A 53 6.95 5.50 9.54
N HIS A 54 5.72 5.38 9.08
CA HIS A 54 4.87 4.22 9.31
C HIS A 54 5.13 3.07 8.34
N GLY A 55 5.77 3.37 7.20
CA GLY A 55 6.12 2.39 6.16
C GLY A 55 6.59 3.06 4.87
N ILE A 56 7.06 2.24 3.92
CA ILE A 56 7.44 2.66 2.58
C ILE A 56 6.26 2.37 1.64
N VAL A 57 5.83 3.38 0.87
CA VAL A 57 4.87 3.16 -0.22
C VAL A 57 5.61 2.50 -1.39
N GLY A 58 6.76 3.05 -1.78
CA GLY A 58 7.66 2.47 -2.77
C GLY A 58 8.65 3.49 -3.34
N ILE A 59 9.28 3.13 -4.46
CA ILE A 59 10.24 3.95 -5.20
C ILE A 59 9.67 4.23 -6.58
N ILE A 60 9.77 5.47 -7.04
CA ILE A 60 9.34 5.89 -8.39
C ILE A 60 10.46 6.63 -9.11
N LYS A 61 10.56 6.43 -10.43
CA LYS A 61 11.45 7.20 -11.29
C LYS A 61 10.72 8.47 -11.76
N LEU A 62 11.23 9.62 -11.35
CA LEU A 62 10.83 10.94 -11.85
C LEU A 62 11.85 11.46 -12.88
N VAL A 63 11.57 12.62 -13.46
CA VAL A 63 12.48 13.27 -14.42
C VAL A 63 13.80 13.65 -13.74
N SER A 64 13.76 14.07 -12.48
CA SER A 64 14.94 14.41 -11.67
C SER A 64 15.70 13.22 -11.10
N GLY A 65 15.25 11.99 -11.35
CA GLY A 65 15.83 10.78 -10.76
C GLY A 65 14.83 9.98 -9.93
N ASN A 66 15.34 9.02 -9.14
CA ASN A 66 14.49 8.22 -8.28
C ASN A 66 13.97 9.07 -7.11
N ALA A 67 12.79 8.74 -6.61
CA ALA A 67 12.22 9.29 -5.39
C ALA A 67 11.64 8.17 -4.53
N LEU A 68 11.87 8.28 -3.22
CA LEU A 68 11.32 7.40 -2.22
C LEU A 68 10.01 7.99 -1.71
N ILE A 69 8.92 7.21 -1.74
CA ILE A 69 7.63 7.61 -1.20
C ILE A 69 7.42 6.90 0.14
N VAL A 70 7.24 7.69 1.20
CA VAL A 70 7.09 7.19 2.58
C VAL A 70 5.77 7.62 3.19
N ILE A 71 5.27 6.83 4.13
CA ILE A 71 4.09 7.13 4.93
C ILE A 71 4.55 7.87 6.18
N THR A 72 4.29 9.18 6.27
CA THR A 72 4.71 10.00 7.40
C THR A 72 3.69 9.98 8.54
N LYS A 73 2.39 9.88 8.21
CA LYS A 73 1.33 9.71 9.20
C LYS A 73 0.31 8.67 8.77
N ALA A 74 -0.15 7.88 9.74
CA ALA A 74 -1.26 6.97 9.58
C ALA A 74 -2.07 6.89 10.88
N ASN A 75 -3.39 6.77 10.75
CA ASN A 75 -4.31 6.65 11.88
C ASN A 75 -4.83 5.22 11.98
N LEU A 76 -4.92 4.70 13.20
CA LEU A 76 -5.58 3.42 13.46
C LEU A 76 -7.07 3.56 13.14
N LYS A 77 -7.57 2.76 12.19
CA LYS A 77 -8.99 2.71 11.85
C LYS A 77 -9.75 1.69 12.69
N GLY A 78 -9.09 0.64 13.11
CA GLY A 78 -9.64 -0.32 14.05
C GLY A 78 -8.83 -1.60 14.10
N VAL A 79 -9.37 -2.56 14.84
CA VAL A 79 -8.77 -3.87 15.04
C VAL A 79 -9.75 -4.91 14.53
N LEU A 80 -9.33 -5.68 13.53
CA LEU A 80 -10.07 -6.80 12.94
C LEU A 80 -9.31 -8.08 13.28
N THR A 81 -9.96 -9.04 13.93
CA THR A 81 -9.34 -10.34 14.30
C THR A 81 -8.01 -10.21 15.07
N GLY A 82 -7.88 -9.14 15.86
CA GLY A 82 -6.66 -8.83 16.63
C GLY A 82 -5.58 -8.11 15.83
N HIS A 83 -5.80 -7.85 14.54
CA HIS A 83 -4.88 -7.13 13.68
C HIS A 83 -5.29 -5.66 13.51
N GLU A 84 -4.32 -4.77 13.70
CA GLU A 84 -4.54 -3.35 13.51
C GLU A 84 -4.58 -2.99 12.02
N ILE A 85 -5.62 -2.26 11.64
CA ILE A 85 -5.80 -1.72 10.30
C ILE A 85 -5.62 -0.20 10.34
N TRP A 86 -4.73 0.30 9.49
CA TRP A 86 -4.32 1.70 9.48
C TRP A 86 -4.76 2.36 8.19
N THR A 87 -5.22 3.61 8.28
CA THR A 87 -5.41 4.47 7.12
C THR A 87 -4.21 5.40 6.97
N ILE A 88 -3.73 5.57 5.74
CA ILE A 88 -2.67 6.53 5.43
C ILE A 88 -3.30 7.93 5.36
N THR A 89 -2.75 8.86 6.12
CA THR A 89 -3.23 10.25 6.17
C THR A 89 -2.26 11.23 5.54
N GLU A 90 -0.95 11.00 5.69
CA GLU A 90 0.08 11.83 5.07
C GLU A 90 1.21 10.98 4.49
N THR A 91 1.69 11.40 3.32
CA THR A 91 2.82 10.82 2.62
C THR A 91 3.80 11.91 2.20
N GLU A 92 5.06 11.52 2.05
CA GLU A 92 6.12 12.41 1.59
C GLU A 92 6.87 11.76 0.42
N ILE A 93 7.20 12.56 -0.59
CA ILE A 93 8.01 12.17 -1.74
C ILE A 93 9.41 12.76 -1.55
N ILE A 94 10.40 11.91 -1.34
CA ILE A 94 11.78 12.30 -1.04
C ILE A 94 12.66 11.97 -2.24
N ALA A 95 13.07 13.00 -3.00
CA ALA A 95 13.93 12.82 -4.15
C ALA A 95 15.35 12.35 -3.74
N TYR A 96 15.94 11.49 -4.56
CA TYR A 96 17.31 11.02 -4.37
C TYR A 96 18.29 12.17 -4.64
N GLU A 97 18.10 12.89 -5.73
CA GLU A 97 18.86 14.10 -6.02
C GLU A 97 18.27 15.30 -5.28
N LYS A 98 19.11 16.06 -4.55
CA LYS A 98 18.67 17.30 -3.89
C LYS A 98 18.48 18.46 -4.86
N THR A 99 19.18 18.43 -5.99
CA THR A 99 19.22 19.56 -6.94
C THR A 99 18.65 19.16 -8.29
N THR A 100 18.03 20.13 -8.96
CA THR A 100 17.52 19.98 -10.33
C THR A 100 18.41 20.71 -11.35
N LEU A 101 19.66 21.02 -10.99
CA LEU A 101 20.57 21.82 -11.82
C LEU A 101 20.92 21.14 -13.14
N HIS A 102 20.87 19.81 -13.18
CA HIS A 102 21.11 19.00 -14.38
C HIS A 102 19.91 18.99 -15.35
N LEU A 103 18.78 19.60 -14.96
CA LEU A 103 17.55 19.62 -15.74
C LEU A 103 17.37 20.93 -16.49
N THR A 104 16.83 20.84 -17.70
CA THR A 104 16.30 21.98 -18.44
C THR A 104 15.02 22.52 -17.78
N GLU A 105 14.64 23.78 -18.07
CA GLU A 105 13.38 24.36 -17.57
C GLU A 105 12.15 23.51 -17.89
N LYS A 106 12.10 22.95 -19.10
CA LYS A 106 11.02 22.04 -19.53
C LYS A 106 10.98 20.76 -18.69
N GLN A 107 12.14 20.18 -18.37
CA GLN A 107 12.24 19.01 -17.50
C GLN A 107 11.86 19.32 -16.06
N ILE A 108 12.25 20.48 -15.53
CA ILE A 108 11.84 20.96 -14.20
C ILE A 108 10.30 21.07 -14.15
N TRP A 109 9.69 21.64 -15.18
CA TRP A 109 8.23 21.74 -15.30
C TRP A 109 7.57 20.37 -15.28
N TYR A 110 8.02 19.41 -16.11
CA TYR A 110 7.47 18.04 -16.10
C TYR A 110 7.68 17.35 -14.76
N ASN A 111 8.86 17.50 -14.14
CA ASN A 111 9.17 16.88 -12.85
C ASN A 111 8.19 17.33 -11.77
N ARG A 112 7.95 18.64 -11.70
CA ARG A 112 6.97 19.24 -10.78
C ARG A 112 5.57 18.71 -11.10
N HIS A 113 5.17 18.73 -12.36
CA HIS A 113 3.85 18.26 -12.77
C HIS A 113 3.57 16.80 -12.37
N PHE A 114 4.54 15.90 -12.59
CA PHE A 114 4.40 14.50 -12.18
C PHE A 114 4.39 14.34 -10.66
N THR A 115 5.20 15.11 -9.93
CA THR A 115 5.20 15.10 -8.46
C THR A 115 3.84 15.56 -7.93
N ASP A 116 3.28 16.63 -8.48
CA ASP A 116 1.96 17.17 -8.12
C ASP A 116 0.85 16.14 -8.42
N MET A 117 0.92 15.44 -9.55
CA MET A 117 -0.03 14.36 -9.87
C MET A 117 0.02 13.20 -8.88
N ILE A 118 1.22 12.77 -8.48
CA ILE A 118 1.39 11.70 -7.49
C ILE A 118 0.84 12.15 -6.14
N GLN A 119 1.19 13.36 -5.71
CA GLN A 119 0.71 13.95 -4.46
C GLN A 119 -0.81 14.07 -4.47
N LEU A 120 -1.40 14.49 -5.59
CA LEU A 120 -2.85 14.55 -5.77
C LEU A 120 -3.48 13.17 -5.51
N VAL A 121 -2.98 12.11 -6.16
CA VAL A 121 -3.52 10.76 -5.95
C VAL A 121 -3.37 10.32 -4.49
N LEU A 122 -2.19 10.49 -3.88
CA LEU A 122 -1.96 10.12 -2.48
C LEU A 122 -2.85 10.91 -1.51
N SER A 123 -3.17 12.17 -1.84
CA SER A 123 -4.04 13.03 -1.02
C SER A 123 -5.53 12.68 -1.13
N THR A 124 -5.97 11.91 -2.12
CA THR A 124 -7.39 11.50 -2.23
C THR A 124 -7.84 10.56 -1.11
N GLY A 125 -6.90 9.98 -0.37
CA GLY A 125 -7.18 9.07 0.75
C GLY A 125 -7.65 7.69 0.30
N GLY A 126 -8.32 6.96 1.18
CA GLY A 126 -8.81 5.62 0.87
C GLY A 126 -7.71 4.55 0.76
N PHE A 127 -6.51 4.84 1.28
CA PHE A 127 -5.41 3.88 1.35
C PHE A 127 -5.33 3.25 2.74
N TYR A 128 -5.25 1.92 2.77
CA TYR A 128 -5.22 1.16 4.01
C TYR A 128 -4.15 0.08 3.97
N PHE A 129 -3.57 -0.21 5.12
CA PHE A 129 -2.60 -1.28 5.29
C PHE A 129 -2.71 -1.90 6.68
N SER A 130 -2.17 -3.10 6.82
CA SER A 130 -1.86 -3.70 8.12
C SER A 130 -0.41 -4.16 8.11
N ARG A 131 0.20 -4.22 9.29
CA ARG A 131 1.57 -4.75 9.44
C ARG A 131 1.60 -6.26 9.57
N THR A 132 0.45 -6.87 9.92
CA THR A 132 0.35 -8.27 10.32
C THR A 132 -0.74 -9.04 9.57
N PHE A 133 -1.61 -8.35 8.83
CA PHE A 133 -2.75 -8.95 8.15
C PHE A 133 -2.77 -8.60 6.67
N ASP A 134 -3.03 -9.60 5.84
CA ASP A 134 -3.14 -9.39 4.40
C ASP A 134 -4.55 -8.89 4.06
N LEU A 135 -4.66 -7.58 3.82
CA LEU A 135 -5.92 -6.96 3.43
C LEU A 135 -6.30 -7.24 1.97
N SER A 136 -5.41 -7.74 1.12
CA SER A 136 -5.68 -7.91 -0.30
C SER A 136 -6.61 -9.09 -0.62
N HIS A 137 -6.57 -10.15 0.20
CA HIS A 137 -7.44 -11.31 0.08
C HIS A 137 -8.67 -11.19 0.97
N SER A 138 -9.77 -11.83 0.56
CA SER A 138 -10.93 -11.99 1.43
C SER A 138 -10.67 -13.01 2.55
N ALA A 139 -11.37 -12.87 3.67
CA ALA A 139 -11.33 -13.84 4.75
C ALA A 139 -11.82 -15.22 4.30
N GLN A 140 -12.81 -15.28 3.40
CA GLN A 140 -13.24 -16.53 2.77
C GLN A 140 -12.08 -17.20 2.01
N TRP A 141 -11.39 -16.45 1.14
CA TRP A 141 -10.27 -16.99 0.38
C TRP A 141 -9.14 -17.45 1.30
N LEU A 142 -8.81 -16.65 2.33
CA LEU A 142 -7.78 -17.00 3.31
C LEU A 142 -8.15 -18.25 4.11
N ALA A 143 -9.41 -18.45 4.48
CA ALA A 143 -9.86 -19.64 5.20
C ALA A 143 -9.63 -20.92 4.37
N GLU A 144 -9.83 -20.84 3.06
CA GLU A 144 -9.70 -21.98 2.14
C GLU A 144 -8.24 -22.20 1.67
N ASN A 145 -7.44 -21.13 1.53
CA ASN A 145 -6.16 -21.17 0.82
C ASN A 145 -4.92 -20.83 1.67
N ALA A 146 -5.07 -20.31 2.89
CA ALA A 146 -3.93 -19.89 3.73
C ALA A 146 -3.22 -21.06 4.42
N THR A 147 -2.63 -21.94 3.61
CA THR A 147 -1.79 -23.05 4.05
C THR A 147 -0.61 -22.57 4.93
N PRO A 148 0.00 -23.46 5.74
CA PRO A 148 1.21 -23.12 6.50
C PRO A 148 2.34 -22.58 5.62
N LEU A 149 2.51 -23.10 4.40
CA LEU A 149 3.50 -22.61 3.45
C LEU A 149 3.17 -21.19 2.97
N PHE A 150 1.92 -20.93 2.61
CA PHE A 150 1.45 -19.59 2.24
C PHE A 150 1.73 -18.57 3.34
N LYS A 151 1.54 -18.93 4.62
CA LYS A 151 1.79 -18.06 5.77
C LYS A 151 3.27 -17.75 6.01
N ARG A 152 4.19 -18.55 5.48
CA ARG A 152 5.65 -18.30 5.57
C ARG A 152 6.15 -17.30 4.54
N LEU A 153 5.41 -17.11 3.45
CA LEU A 153 5.77 -16.14 2.43
C LEU A 153 5.66 -14.71 3.00
N PRO A 154 6.56 -13.79 2.60
CA PRO A 154 6.41 -12.39 2.95
C PRO A 154 5.05 -11.86 2.49
N MET A 155 4.44 -10.98 3.28
CA MET A 155 3.08 -10.50 3.02
C MET A 155 2.92 -9.94 1.60
N MET A 156 3.85 -9.10 1.16
CA MET A 156 3.87 -8.56 -0.21
C MET A 156 4.03 -9.65 -1.30
N GLY A 157 4.73 -10.74 -1.01
CA GLY A 157 4.90 -11.87 -1.94
C GLY A 157 3.67 -12.78 -2.05
N ARG A 158 2.78 -12.75 -1.06
CA ARG A 158 1.59 -13.61 -1.01
C ARG A 158 0.26 -12.86 -1.20
N SER A 159 0.28 -11.53 -1.28
CA SER A 159 -0.91 -10.71 -1.49
C SER A 159 -1.48 -10.83 -2.91
N ASP A 160 -2.79 -10.59 -3.05
CA ASP A 160 -3.49 -10.56 -4.33
C ASP A 160 -3.07 -9.32 -5.12
N GLU A 161 -2.33 -9.56 -6.19
CA GLU A 161 -1.79 -8.50 -7.06
C GLU A 161 -2.85 -7.54 -7.57
N ARG A 162 -4.10 -8.01 -7.74
CA ARG A 162 -5.21 -7.16 -8.18
C ARG A 162 -5.41 -5.99 -7.22
N PHE A 163 -5.22 -6.20 -5.92
CA PHE A 163 -5.59 -5.22 -4.89
C PHE A 163 -4.42 -4.53 -4.21
N VAL A 164 -3.18 -4.91 -4.52
CA VAL A 164 -1.99 -4.22 -4.01
C VAL A 164 -1.72 -2.95 -4.83
N TRP A 165 -2.23 -1.82 -4.37
CA TRP A 165 -2.12 -0.53 -5.04
C TRP A 165 -0.68 -0.10 -5.30
N ASN A 166 0.21 -0.33 -4.33
CA ASN A 166 1.61 0.05 -4.43
C ASN A 166 2.50 -1.01 -5.10
N ARG A 167 1.95 -2.03 -5.77
CA ARG A 167 2.72 -3.13 -6.38
C ARG A 167 3.84 -2.61 -7.29
N TYR A 168 3.51 -1.72 -8.22
CA TYR A 168 4.48 -1.12 -9.13
C TYR A 168 5.58 -0.34 -8.38
N LEU A 169 5.18 0.50 -7.42
CA LEU A 169 6.11 1.31 -6.63
C LEU A 169 7.03 0.44 -5.76
N SER A 170 6.54 -0.70 -5.29
CA SER A 170 7.31 -1.63 -4.46
C SER A 170 8.28 -2.50 -5.25
N ALA A 171 8.11 -2.60 -6.57
CA ALA A 171 8.84 -3.54 -7.42
C ALA A 171 10.38 -3.49 -7.24
N PRO A 172 11.03 -2.31 -7.13
CA PRO A 172 12.48 -2.24 -6.91
C PRO A 172 12.93 -2.87 -5.58
N LEU A 173 12.10 -2.85 -4.55
CA LEU A 173 12.40 -3.45 -3.25
C LEU A 173 12.06 -4.94 -3.24
N THR A 174 10.95 -5.34 -3.87
CA THR A 174 10.49 -6.73 -3.89
C THR A 174 11.27 -7.62 -4.86
N SER A 175 12.07 -7.04 -5.76
CA SER A 175 12.99 -7.80 -6.61
C SER A 175 14.16 -8.41 -5.83
N ILE A 176 14.40 -7.92 -4.61
CA ILE A 176 15.43 -8.42 -3.69
C ILE A 176 14.72 -9.12 -2.51
N PRO A 177 14.76 -10.46 -2.42
CA PRO A 177 13.98 -11.21 -1.44
C PRO A 177 14.19 -10.78 0.02
N GLU A 178 15.40 -10.37 0.38
CA GLU A 178 15.76 -9.93 1.73
C GLU A 178 15.06 -8.62 2.12
N LEU A 179 14.61 -7.83 1.15
CA LEU A 179 14.00 -6.52 1.36
C LEU A 179 12.48 -6.55 1.44
N PHE A 180 11.83 -7.71 1.21
CA PHE A 180 10.36 -7.83 1.28
C PHE A 180 9.77 -7.30 2.59
N ARG A 181 10.51 -7.38 3.71
CA ARG A 181 10.05 -6.91 5.02
C ARG A 181 9.92 -5.40 5.16
N TYR A 182 10.53 -4.63 4.26
CA TYR A 182 10.51 -3.17 4.28
C TYR A 182 9.30 -2.58 3.56
N VAL A 183 8.51 -3.41 2.88
CA VAL A 183 7.33 -2.96 2.14
C VAL A 183 6.08 -3.70 2.58
N LEU A 184 5.01 -2.94 2.75
CA LEU A 184 3.69 -3.46 3.10
C LEU A 184 2.77 -3.33 1.87
N PRO A 185 1.91 -4.31 1.60
CA PRO A 185 0.85 -4.13 0.62
C PRO A 185 -0.13 -3.06 1.12
N ILE A 186 -0.42 -2.11 0.25
CA ILE A 186 -1.41 -1.05 0.48
C ILE A 186 -2.59 -1.33 -0.42
N ILE A 187 -3.79 -1.44 0.15
CA ILE A 187 -5.03 -1.51 -0.63
C ILE A 187 -5.59 -0.10 -0.84
N HIS A 188 -6.32 0.10 -1.93
CA HIS A 188 -7.09 1.32 -2.16
C HIS A 188 -8.59 1.01 -2.24
N GLY A 189 -9.41 1.79 -1.55
CA GLY A 189 -10.86 1.63 -1.52
C GLY A 189 -11.44 2.16 -0.21
N PHE A 190 -12.04 1.28 0.58
CA PHE A 190 -12.70 1.64 1.83
C PHE A 190 -12.42 0.62 2.93
N PHE A 191 -12.31 1.09 4.15
CA PHE A 191 -12.28 0.25 5.34
C PHE A 191 -12.95 1.02 6.46
N ASP A 192 -13.93 0.38 7.10
CA ASP A 192 -14.46 0.85 8.37
C ASP A 192 -14.93 -0.32 9.23
N ILE A 193 -14.90 -0.11 10.54
CA ILE A 193 -15.32 -1.10 11.52
C ILE A 193 -16.08 -0.42 12.65
N SER A 194 -17.24 -0.97 12.97
CA SER A 194 -18.14 -0.43 13.98
C SER A 194 -18.59 -1.52 14.94
N ARG A 195 -18.68 -1.15 16.22
CA ARG A 195 -19.28 -2.02 17.24
C ARG A 195 -20.80 -1.87 17.16
N CYS A 196 -21.49 -3.00 17.00
CA CYS A 196 -22.94 -3.06 16.87
C CYS A 196 -23.54 -3.91 18.00
N ILE A 197 -24.81 -3.65 18.29
CA ILE A 197 -25.59 -4.39 19.29
C ILE A 197 -26.93 -4.76 18.67
N VAL A 198 -27.26 -6.05 18.63
CA VAL A 198 -28.55 -6.57 18.16
C VAL A 198 -29.05 -7.60 19.16
N ASN A 199 -30.26 -7.41 19.70
CA ASN A 199 -30.87 -8.31 20.67
C ASN A 199 -29.96 -8.62 21.89
N GLY A 200 -29.18 -7.63 22.36
CA GLY A 200 -28.24 -7.81 23.46
C GLY A 200 -26.90 -8.47 23.08
N HIS A 201 -26.75 -8.97 21.85
CA HIS A 201 -25.49 -9.50 21.34
C HIS A 201 -24.63 -8.39 20.77
N ILE A 202 -23.40 -8.28 21.26
CA ILE A 202 -22.42 -7.30 20.83
C ILE A 202 -21.48 -7.95 19.81
N PHE A 203 -21.31 -7.33 18.64
CA PHE A 203 -20.39 -7.79 17.60
C PHE A 203 -19.71 -6.60 16.93
N GLN A 204 -18.65 -6.88 16.16
CA GLN A 204 -18.03 -5.90 15.28
C GLN A 204 -18.47 -6.16 13.85
N LEU A 205 -19.04 -5.15 13.21
CA LEU A 205 -19.33 -5.13 11.79
C LEU A 205 -18.19 -4.40 11.08
N CYS A 206 -17.53 -5.07 10.15
CA CYS A 206 -16.46 -4.51 9.35
C CYS A 206 -16.86 -4.54 7.87
N LEU A 207 -16.54 -3.47 7.15
CA LEU A 207 -16.75 -3.37 5.71
C LEU A 207 -15.43 -3.00 5.04
N ILE A 208 -14.97 -3.84 4.13
CA ILE A 208 -13.73 -3.63 3.37
C ILE A 208 -14.06 -3.61 1.89
N SER A 209 -13.74 -2.52 1.19
CA SER A 209 -13.78 -2.46 -0.27
C SER A 209 -12.38 -2.31 -0.82
N ARG A 210 -12.02 -3.17 -1.78
CA ARG A 210 -10.70 -3.24 -2.41
C ARG A 210 -10.86 -3.02 -3.90
N ARG A 211 -10.24 -1.96 -4.42
CA ARG A 211 -10.29 -1.62 -5.84
C ARG A 211 -9.10 -2.23 -6.57
N SER A 212 -9.38 -2.91 -7.68
CA SER A 212 -8.35 -3.47 -8.54
C SER A 212 -7.47 -2.38 -9.15
N ILE A 213 -6.17 -2.65 -9.24
CA ILE A 213 -5.20 -1.81 -9.97
C ILE A 213 -5.30 -2.00 -11.48
N TYR A 214 -5.84 -3.14 -11.92
CA TYR A 214 -5.93 -3.46 -13.34
C TYR A 214 -7.07 -2.70 -14.02
N ARG A 215 -6.76 -2.16 -15.20
CA ARG A 215 -7.72 -1.42 -16.05
C ARG A 215 -8.48 -0.33 -15.26
N ALA A 216 -7.81 0.28 -14.29
CA ALA A 216 -8.30 1.44 -13.56
C ALA A 216 -8.25 2.68 -14.47
N GLY A 217 -9.31 3.49 -14.46
CA GLY A 217 -9.35 4.72 -15.23
C GLY A 217 -10.75 5.31 -15.32
N THR A 218 -10.83 6.51 -15.88
CA THR A 218 -12.08 7.26 -15.98
C THR A 218 -13.09 6.54 -16.88
N ARG A 219 -14.38 6.64 -16.51
CA ARG A 219 -15.51 5.89 -17.12
C ARG A 219 -15.65 6.06 -18.64
N PHE A 220 -15.12 7.14 -19.21
CA PHE A 220 -15.16 7.40 -20.66
C PHE A 220 -14.01 6.75 -21.43
N TYR A 221 -12.92 6.40 -20.75
CA TYR A 221 -11.72 5.80 -21.36
C TYR A 221 -11.58 4.32 -21.02
N MET A 222 -12.07 3.89 -19.84
CA MET A 222 -11.95 2.51 -19.36
C MET A 222 -13.34 1.91 -19.06
N ARG A 223 -13.80 1.04 -19.98
CA ARG A 223 -14.99 0.18 -19.82
C ARG A 223 -14.71 -1.20 -20.38
N GLY A 224 -15.55 -2.16 -20.03
CA GLY A 224 -15.42 -3.52 -20.54
C GLY A 224 -14.25 -4.29 -19.93
N VAL A 225 -13.83 -5.34 -20.64
CA VAL A 225 -12.76 -6.25 -20.24
C VAL A 225 -11.49 -6.06 -21.08
N SER A 226 -10.33 -6.33 -20.51
CA SER A 226 -9.06 -6.42 -21.24
C SER A 226 -8.92 -7.74 -21.99
N ALA A 227 -7.95 -7.83 -22.92
CA ALA A 227 -7.63 -9.06 -23.64
C ALA A 227 -7.24 -10.24 -22.72
N ILE A 228 -6.76 -9.94 -21.51
CA ILE A 228 -6.38 -10.91 -20.48
C ILE A 228 -7.46 -11.09 -19.40
N GLY A 229 -8.69 -10.61 -19.63
CA GLY A 229 -9.83 -10.88 -18.74
C GLY A 229 -10.02 -9.91 -17.58
N HIS A 230 -9.24 -8.82 -17.48
CA HIS A 230 -9.43 -7.84 -16.39
C HIS A 230 -10.57 -6.87 -16.71
N SER A 231 -11.64 -6.94 -15.92
CA SER A 231 -12.75 -5.98 -15.98
C SER A 231 -12.34 -4.61 -15.44
N ALA A 232 -12.71 -3.55 -16.16
CA ALA A 232 -12.46 -2.18 -15.72
C ALA A 232 -13.26 -1.85 -14.45
N ASN A 233 -12.65 -1.08 -13.55
CA ASN A 233 -13.25 -0.65 -12.27
C ASN A 233 -13.75 -1.83 -11.40
N TYR A 234 -13.00 -2.93 -11.40
CA TYR A 234 -13.27 -4.09 -10.55
C TYR A 234 -13.04 -3.74 -9.07
N VAL A 235 -14.00 -4.10 -8.22
CA VAL A 235 -13.99 -3.88 -6.77
C VAL A 235 -14.56 -5.12 -6.10
N GLU A 236 -13.86 -5.62 -5.08
CA GLU A 236 -14.40 -6.56 -4.10
C GLU A 236 -14.84 -5.78 -2.87
N THR A 237 -16.06 -5.98 -2.41
CA THR A 237 -16.55 -5.47 -1.12
C THR A 237 -16.91 -6.64 -0.23
N GLU A 238 -16.31 -6.69 0.95
CA GLU A 238 -16.45 -7.76 1.92
C GLU A 238 -17.03 -7.21 3.20
N GLN A 239 -18.16 -7.77 3.61
CA GLN A 239 -18.77 -7.56 4.91
C GLN A 239 -18.29 -8.67 5.85
N LEU A 240 -17.77 -8.27 6.99
CA LEU A 240 -17.28 -9.16 8.04
C LEU A 240 -18.07 -8.93 9.32
N VAL A 241 -18.46 -10.01 9.99
CA VAL A 241 -19.01 -9.95 11.34
C VAL A 241 -18.10 -10.76 12.27
N GLU A 242 -17.52 -10.07 13.23
CA GLU A 242 -16.66 -10.64 14.26
C GLU A 242 -17.44 -10.65 15.57
N TYR A 243 -17.66 -11.85 16.12
CA TYR A 243 -18.46 -12.08 17.32
C TYR A 243 -17.70 -12.95 18.30
N ASP A 244 -17.48 -12.42 19.50
CA ASP A 244 -16.87 -13.16 20.61
C ASP A 244 -17.98 -13.86 21.40
N LYS A 245 -18.09 -15.18 21.23
CA LYS A 245 -19.08 -15.96 21.96
C LYS A 245 -18.79 -15.87 23.46
N ASP A 246 -19.83 -15.60 24.25
CA ASP A 246 -19.73 -15.41 25.71
C ASP A 246 -18.73 -14.32 26.12
N SER A 247 -18.46 -13.35 25.23
CA SER A 247 -17.42 -12.32 25.40
C SER A 247 -16.00 -12.87 25.58
N ASP A 248 -15.74 -14.10 25.13
CA ASP A 248 -14.41 -14.72 25.13
C ASP A 248 -13.74 -14.57 23.74
N PRO A 249 -12.66 -13.78 23.62
CA PRO A 249 -11.92 -13.64 22.38
C PRO A 249 -11.34 -14.96 21.84
N LYS A 250 -11.20 -16.00 22.69
CA LYS A 250 -10.74 -17.32 22.25
C LYS A 250 -11.82 -18.09 21.48
N GLN A 251 -13.08 -17.74 21.66
CA GLN A 251 -14.23 -18.34 20.98
C GLN A 251 -14.79 -17.43 19.88
N ARG A 252 -13.92 -16.58 19.33
CA ARG A 252 -14.24 -15.65 18.26
C ARG A 252 -14.70 -16.39 17.01
N CYS A 253 -15.88 -16.01 16.54
CA CYS A 253 -16.42 -16.42 15.26
C CYS A 253 -16.31 -15.26 14.27
N LEU A 254 -15.87 -15.56 13.05
CA LEU A 254 -15.80 -14.61 11.96
C LEU A 254 -16.68 -15.13 10.81
N THR A 255 -17.59 -14.29 10.33
CA THR A 255 -18.30 -14.55 9.07
C THR A 255 -17.85 -13.54 8.02
N SER A 256 -17.82 -13.98 6.77
CA SER A 256 -17.43 -13.16 5.62
C SER A 256 -18.47 -13.31 4.51
N PHE A 257 -18.86 -12.19 3.94
CA PHE A 257 -19.72 -12.13 2.76
C PHE A 257 -19.10 -11.18 1.73
N VAL A 258 -18.69 -11.75 0.59
CA VAL A 258 -18.01 -11.01 -0.48
C VAL A 258 -18.96 -10.72 -1.63
N GLN A 259 -18.98 -9.47 -2.08
CA GLN A 259 -19.66 -9.02 -3.28
C GLN A 259 -18.65 -8.41 -4.25
N ILE A 260 -18.83 -8.68 -5.54
CA ILE A 260 -18.00 -8.11 -6.60
C ILE A 260 -18.79 -7.10 -7.44
N ARG A 261 -18.11 -6.05 -7.87
CA ARG A 261 -18.62 -5.07 -8.83
C ARG A 261 -17.53 -4.80 -9.86
N GLY A 262 -17.90 -4.73 -11.13
CA GLY A 262 -16.97 -4.37 -12.20
C GLY A 262 -17.73 -3.93 -13.43
N SER A 263 -16.99 -3.53 -14.46
CA SER A 263 -17.58 -3.34 -15.79
C SER A 263 -18.10 -4.67 -16.35
N ILE A 264 -19.10 -4.58 -17.22
CA ILE A 264 -19.60 -5.73 -17.98
C ILE A 264 -18.43 -6.43 -18.70
N PRO A 265 -18.33 -7.77 -18.68
CA PRO A 265 -17.19 -8.51 -19.24
C PRO A 265 -17.28 -8.61 -20.78
N LEU A 266 -17.40 -7.48 -21.46
CA LEU A 266 -17.41 -7.36 -22.92
C LEU A 266 -16.25 -6.49 -23.36
N PHE A 267 -15.68 -6.76 -24.53
CA PHE A 267 -14.76 -5.82 -25.16
C PHE A 267 -15.53 -4.53 -25.46
N TRP A 268 -15.12 -3.43 -24.85
CA TRP A 268 -15.80 -2.14 -24.98
C TRP A 268 -14.81 -1.06 -25.39
N SER A 269 -15.14 -0.35 -26.46
CA SER A 269 -14.52 0.94 -26.79
C SER A 269 -15.62 1.96 -27.05
N GLN A 270 -15.50 3.14 -26.45
CA GLN A 270 -16.38 4.28 -26.74
C GLN A 270 -15.47 5.44 -27.13
N ARG A 271 -15.60 5.91 -28.37
CA ARG A 271 -14.92 7.13 -28.78
C ARG A 271 -15.64 8.31 -28.10
N PRO A 272 -14.94 9.22 -27.41
CA PRO A 272 -15.55 10.45 -26.92
C PRO A 272 -16.14 11.19 -28.10
N ASN A 273 -17.47 11.36 -28.14
CA ASN A 273 -18.10 12.16 -29.18
C ASN A 273 -18.11 13.62 -28.71
N THR A 274 -17.25 14.45 -29.29
CA THR A 274 -17.12 15.89 -28.98
C THR A 274 -18.01 16.77 -29.85
N SER A 275 -18.95 16.22 -30.62
CA SER A 275 -19.96 17.02 -31.29
C SER A 275 -20.89 17.66 -30.25
N LEU A 276 -20.57 18.89 -29.84
CA LEU A 276 -21.55 19.81 -29.27
C LEU A 276 -22.71 19.89 -30.26
N ALA A 277 -23.91 19.52 -29.82
CA ALA A 277 -25.12 19.74 -30.58
C ALA A 277 -25.25 21.25 -30.81
N THR A 278 -24.95 21.68 -32.03
CA THR A 278 -25.31 22.98 -32.59
C THR A 278 -26.82 23.11 -32.70
#